data_AF-A0A1U7ZNK4-F1
#
_entry.id   AF-A0A1U7ZNK4-F1
#
_cell.length_a   1.000
_cell.length_b   1.000
_cell.length_c   1.000
_cell.angle_alpha   90.00
_cell.angle_beta   90.00
_cell.angle_gamma   90.00
#
_symmetry.space_group_name_H-M   'P 1'
#
loop_
_entity.id
_entity.type
_entity.pdbx_description
1 polymer ?
#
loop_
_entity_poly.entity_id
_entity_poly.type
_entity_poly.pdbx_seq_one_letter_code
_entity_poly.pdbx_strand_id
1 'polypeptide(L)'
;MERKVLLVCLSVGFLGLLTAALGFAAEAKRIKGSQVQVTAPDMCVYPRSPAMALGLIACVSLMTAQFIINVVAGCICCRTSHASTSNWTVALVCFVVSWFTFVIAFLLLLTGAALNDQHGEEGMYFGSYCYVVKPGVFAGGAILSLASVTLGILYYLTIISEKNRTEAWGGSPHPNQGGIAMGHPQFPTQTTQEPVFVHEDTYNRRQFP
;
A
#
# COMPACT_ATOMS: atom_id res chain seq x y z
N MET A 1 5.11 -6.49 22.24
CA MET A 1 4.81 -6.18 20.82
C MET A 1 3.42 -6.67 20.42
N GLU A 2 3.02 -7.86 20.84
CA GLU A 2 1.79 -8.57 20.47
C GLU A 2 0.50 -7.76 20.69
N ARG A 3 0.33 -7.07 21.83
CA ARG A 3 -0.87 -6.27 22.10
C ARG A 3 -1.09 -5.15 21.06
N LYS A 4 -0.01 -4.51 20.58
CA LYS A 4 -0.11 -3.45 19.56
C LYS A 4 -0.54 -4.03 18.21
N VAL A 5 0.04 -5.17 17.82
CA VAL A 5 -0.31 -5.90 16.59
C VAL A 5 -1.79 -6.27 16.61
N LEU A 6 -2.26 -6.85 17.72
CA LEU A 6 -3.64 -7.25 17.89
C LEU A 6 -4.60 -6.06 17.81
N LEU A 7 -4.28 -4.93 18.45
CA LEU A 7 -5.09 -3.71 18.37
C LEU A 7 -5.19 -3.17 16.92
N VAL A 8 -4.08 -3.17 16.17
CA VAL A 8 -4.07 -2.77 14.76
C VAL A 8 -4.95 -3.71 13.94
N CYS A 9 -4.74 -5.03 14.02
CA CYS A 9 -5.53 -6.00 13.27
C CYS A 9 -7.03 -5.93 13.60
N LEU A 10 -7.39 -5.76 14.88
CA LEU A 10 -8.78 -5.60 15.30
C LEU A 10 -9.41 -4.31 14.77
N SER A 11 -8.70 -3.18 14.87
CA SER A 11 -9.21 -1.89 14.40
C SER A 11 -9.42 -1.88 12.87
N VAL A 12 -8.43 -2.35 12.12
CA VAL A 12 -8.47 -2.44 10.66
C VAL A 12 -9.51 -3.47 10.21
N GLY A 13 -9.55 -4.64 10.86
CA GLY A 13 -10.54 -5.69 10.58
C GLY A 13 -11.97 -5.20 10.84
N PHE A 14 -12.21 -4.49 11.95
CA PHE A 14 -13.50 -3.88 12.24
C PHE A 14 -13.91 -2.85 11.18
N LEU A 15 -13.00 -1.96 10.78
CA LEU A 15 -13.26 -0.99 9.71
C LEU A 15 -13.55 -1.66 8.37
N GLY A 16 -12.88 -2.77 8.05
CA GLY A 16 -13.15 -3.57 6.86
C GLY A 16 -14.52 -4.25 6.89
N LEU A 17 -14.89 -4.86 8.02
CA LEU A 17 -16.21 -5.45 8.21
C LEU A 17 -17.32 -4.40 8.16
N LEU A 18 -17.09 -3.23 8.78
CA LEU A 18 -18.00 -2.10 8.71
C LEU A 18 -18.19 -1.62 7.27
N THR A 19 -17.09 -1.46 6.52
CA THR A 19 -17.13 -1.12 5.09
C THR A 19 -17.99 -2.11 4.31
N ALA A 20 -17.76 -3.41 4.50
CA ALA A 20 -18.47 -4.45 3.76
C ALA A 20 -19.96 -4.47 4.13
N ALA A 21 -20.29 -4.39 5.42
CA ALA A 21 -21.67 -4.36 5.90
C ALA A 21 -22.43 -3.14 5.34
N LEU A 22 -21.81 -1.95 5.39
CA LEU A 22 -22.37 -0.73 4.83
C LEU A 22 -22.49 -0.80 3.31
N GLY A 23 -21.51 -1.39 2.62
CA GLY A 23 -21.55 -1.61 1.18
C GLY A 23 -22.70 -2.54 0.76
N PHE A 24 -22.90 -3.66 1.44
CA PHE A 24 -24.06 -4.53 1.18
C PHE A 24 -25.39 -3.85 1.53
N ALA A 25 -25.43 -3.06 2.61
CA ALA A 25 -26.61 -2.28 2.95
C ALA A 25 -26.91 -1.20 1.89
N ALA A 26 -25.89 -0.52 1.38
CA ALA A 26 -26.00 0.44 0.29
C ALA A 26 -26.49 -0.24 -0.99
N GLU A 27 -25.96 -1.42 -1.33
CA GLU A 27 -26.44 -2.22 -2.46
C GLU A 27 -27.95 -2.52 -2.34
N ALA A 28 -28.40 -2.95 -1.17
CA ALA A 28 -29.80 -3.28 -0.91
C ALA A 28 -30.72 -2.06 -0.96
N LYS A 29 -30.19 -0.88 -0.62
CA LYS A 29 -30.95 0.39 -0.53
C LYS A 29 -30.78 1.32 -1.74
N ARG A 30 -29.94 0.96 -2.72
CA ARG A 30 -29.69 1.78 -3.91
C ARG A 30 -30.98 2.08 -4.66
N ILE A 31 -31.00 3.23 -5.35
CA ILE A 31 -32.07 3.57 -6.28
C ILE A 31 -32.08 2.55 -7.42
N LYS A 32 -33.27 2.04 -7.75
CA LYS A 32 -33.49 1.13 -8.88
C LYS A 32 -34.12 1.88 -10.04
N GLY A 33 -33.87 1.44 -11.27
CA GLY A 33 -34.45 2.04 -12.47
C GLY A 33 -35.99 2.10 -12.45
N SER A 34 -36.65 1.14 -11.83
CA SER A 34 -38.11 1.12 -11.67
C SER A 34 -38.66 2.21 -10.74
N GLN A 35 -37.80 2.90 -9.98
CA GLN A 35 -38.19 3.94 -9.03
C GLN A 35 -37.91 5.35 -9.57
N VAL A 36 -37.28 5.47 -10.75
CA VAL A 36 -37.01 6.76 -11.40
C VAL A 36 -38.25 7.18 -12.18
N GLN A 37 -38.71 8.41 -11.95
CA GLN A 37 -39.82 8.98 -12.71
C GLN A 37 -39.28 9.90 -13.81
N VAL A 38 -39.79 9.73 -15.03
CA VAL A 38 -39.47 10.57 -16.18
C VAL A 38 -40.64 11.51 -16.39
N THR A 39 -40.46 12.79 -16.06
CA THR A 39 -41.55 13.79 -16.10
C THR A 39 -41.59 14.55 -17.42
N ALA A 40 -40.45 14.72 -18.08
CA ALA A 40 -40.30 15.34 -19.41
C ALA A 40 -39.10 14.70 -20.13
N PRO A 41 -38.91 14.92 -21.44
CA PRO A 41 -37.62 14.60 -22.08
C PRO A 41 -36.50 15.26 -21.26
N ASP A 42 -35.51 14.47 -20.86
CA ASP A 42 -34.33 14.90 -20.09
C ASP A 42 -34.58 15.30 -18.62
N MET A 43 -35.78 15.11 -18.07
CA MET A 43 -36.07 15.37 -16.66
C MET A 43 -36.33 14.08 -15.89
N CYS A 44 -35.39 13.73 -15.00
CA CYS A 44 -35.44 12.55 -14.15
C CYS A 44 -35.60 12.95 -12.68
N VAL A 45 -36.64 12.42 -12.03
CA VAL A 45 -36.84 12.58 -10.59
C VAL A 45 -36.40 11.31 -9.89
N TYR A 46 -35.41 11.45 -9.03
CA TYR A 46 -34.82 10.38 -8.24
C TYR A 46 -35.40 10.38 -6.82
N PRO A 47 -35.79 9.23 -6.27
CA PRO A 47 -36.25 9.13 -4.89
C PRO A 47 -35.06 9.28 -3.92
N ARG A 48 -35.32 9.79 -2.71
CA ARG A 48 -34.31 9.77 -1.65
C ARG A 48 -33.89 8.34 -1.33
N SER A 49 -32.58 8.11 -1.29
CA SER A 49 -32.00 6.83 -0.90
C SER A 49 -30.96 7.00 0.20
N PRO A 50 -30.97 6.16 1.25
CA PRO A 50 -29.89 6.14 2.24
C PRO A 50 -28.59 5.51 1.69
N ALA A 51 -28.60 4.95 0.47
CA ALA A 51 -27.43 4.30 -0.12
C ALA A 51 -26.24 5.25 -0.34
N MET A 52 -26.51 6.53 -0.61
CA MET A 52 -25.46 7.55 -0.69
C MET A 52 -24.69 7.64 0.63
N ALA A 53 -25.39 7.92 1.73
CA ALA A 53 -24.76 8.06 3.04
C ALA A 53 -24.05 6.77 3.48
N LEU A 54 -24.68 5.61 3.28
CA LEU A 54 -24.07 4.31 3.59
C LEU A 54 -22.79 4.09 2.77
N GLY A 55 -22.81 4.41 1.47
CA GLY A 55 -21.66 4.32 0.58
C GLY A 55 -20.52 5.24 0.97
N LEU A 56 -20.81 6.50 1.32
CA LEU A 56 -19.80 7.46 1.77
C LEU A 56 -19.14 7.04 3.09
N ILE A 57 -19.93 6.58 4.06
CA ILE A 57 -19.39 6.10 5.33
C ILE A 57 -18.51 4.86 5.07
N ALA A 58 -18.91 3.96 4.17
CA ALA A 58 -18.09 2.82 3.75
C ALA A 58 -16.76 3.25 3.10
N CYS A 59 -16.77 4.26 2.22
CA CYS A 59 -15.56 4.82 1.62
C CYS A 59 -14.60 5.36 2.69
N VAL A 60 -15.12 6.12 3.65
CA VAL A 60 -14.32 6.73 4.73
C VAL A 60 -13.74 5.65 5.65
N SER A 61 -14.53 4.64 6.03
CA SER A 61 -14.03 3.54 6.85
C SER A 61 -12.93 2.74 6.14
N LEU A 62 -13.08 2.47 4.84
CA LEU A 62 -12.08 1.78 4.04
C LEU A 62 -10.79 2.60 3.90
N MET A 63 -10.91 3.89 3.59
CA MET A 63 -9.78 4.83 3.52
C MET A 63 -9.03 4.87 4.85
N THR A 64 -9.77 4.92 5.97
CA THR A 64 -9.18 4.90 7.30
C THR A 64 -8.43 3.59 7.58
N ALA A 65 -9.00 2.44 7.21
CA ALA A 65 -8.35 1.14 7.35
C ALA A 65 -7.03 1.07 6.57
N GLN A 66 -7.05 1.51 5.30
CA GLN A 66 -5.88 1.52 4.43
C GLN A 66 -4.81 2.49 4.94
N PHE A 67 -5.22 3.67 5.42
CA PHE A 67 -4.32 4.66 6.02
C PHE A 67 -3.62 4.10 7.26
N ILE A 68 -4.37 3.46 8.17
CA ILE A 68 -3.79 2.84 9.39
C ILE A 68 -2.71 1.84 8.99
N ILE A 69 -3.00 0.89 8.08
CA ILE A 69 -2.02 -0.13 7.64
C ILE A 69 -0.75 0.53 7.08
N ASN A 70 -0.90 1.53 6.21
CA ASN A 70 0.26 2.19 5.59
C ASN A 70 1.12 2.93 6.63
N VAL A 71 0.50 3.61 7.60
CA VAL A 71 1.21 4.33 8.66
C VAL A 71 1.95 3.38 9.60
N VAL A 72 1.30 2.29 10.03
CA VAL A 72 1.87 1.36 11.01
C VAL A 72 2.87 0.37 10.40
N ALA A 73 2.73 0.03 9.12
CA ALA A 73 3.68 -0.82 8.41
C ALA A 73 4.95 -0.06 7.98
N GLY A 74 4.83 1.26 7.74
CA GLY A 74 5.93 2.12 7.31
C GLY A 74 6.29 1.98 5.83
N CYS A 75 7.23 2.80 5.36
CA CYS A 75 7.68 2.75 3.96
C CYS A 75 8.54 1.51 3.68
N ILE A 76 8.19 0.76 2.64
CA ILE A 76 9.03 -0.33 2.10
C ILE A 76 10.43 0.19 1.72
N CYS A 77 10.52 1.44 1.26
CA CYS A 77 11.73 2.09 0.76
C CYS A 77 12.88 2.22 1.78
N CYS A 78 12.57 2.23 3.08
CA CYS A 78 13.57 2.42 4.15
C CYS A 78 14.01 1.09 4.79
N ARG A 79 13.44 -0.05 4.37
CA ARG A 79 13.91 -1.36 4.83
C ARG A 79 15.05 -1.81 3.93
N THR A 80 16.26 -1.80 4.47
CA THR A 80 17.44 -2.35 3.80
C THR A 80 17.13 -3.73 3.24
N SER A 81 17.35 -3.86 1.93
CA SER A 81 17.20 -5.08 1.14
C SER A 81 18.15 -6.16 1.65
N HIS A 82 17.81 -6.83 2.75
CA HIS A 82 18.50 -8.03 3.20
C HIS A 82 17.72 -9.26 2.74
N ALA A 83 18.27 -9.86 1.68
CA ALA A 83 18.03 -11.20 1.17
C ALA A 83 16.62 -11.52 0.64
N SER A 84 16.61 -12.06 -0.58
CA SER A 84 15.52 -12.78 -1.23
C SER A 84 14.99 -13.90 -0.32
N THR A 85 14.10 -13.57 0.61
CA THR A 85 13.39 -14.51 1.47
C THR A 85 11.93 -14.58 0.98
N SER A 86 11.36 -15.78 0.96
CA SER A 86 9.97 -16.02 0.51
C SER A 86 8.95 -15.07 1.15
N ASN A 87 9.16 -14.73 2.43
CA ASN A 87 8.29 -13.84 3.20
C ASN A 87 8.27 -12.40 2.67
N TRP A 88 9.39 -11.88 2.15
CA TRP A 88 9.43 -10.54 1.58
C TRP A 88 8.63 -10.45 0.28
N THR A 89 8.74 -11.46 -0.59
CA THR A 89 7.94 -11.55 -1.81
C THR A 89 6.45 -11.62 -1.49
N VAL A 90 6.05 -12.42 -0.51
CA VAL A 90 4.66 -12.49 -0.03
C VAL A 90 4.17 -11.12 0.47
N ALA A 91 4.96 -10.44 1.30
CA ALA A 91 4.60 -9.11 1.79
C ALA A 91 4.41 -8.10 0.64
N LEU A 92 5.32 -8.09 -0.34
CA LEU A 92 5.22 -7.21 -1.51
C LEU A 92 3.98 -7.50 -2.35
N VAL A 93 3.70 -8.77 -2.64
CA VAL A 93 2.51 -9.17 -3.41
C VAL A 93 1.24 -8.79 -2.65
N CYS A 94 1.15 -9.09 -1.35
CA CYS A 94 0.01 -8.69 -0.52
C CYS A 94 -0.18 -7.17 -0.52
N PHE A 95 0.90 -6.39 -0.39
CA PHE A 95 0.84 -4.93 -0.44
C PHE A 95 0.29 -4.43 -1.78
N VAL A 96 0.87 -4.88 -2.90
CA VAL A 96 0.48 -4.44 -4.24
C VAL A 96 -0.99 -4.80 -4.53
N VAL A 97 -1.40 -6.04 -4.27
CA VAL A 97 -2.78 -6.49 -4.51
C VAL A 97 -3.75 -5.79 -3.56
N SER A 98 -3.38 -5.54 -2.29
CA SER A 98 -4.22 -4.77 -1.36
C SER A 98 -4.50 -3.35 -1.85
N TRP A 99 -3.51 -2.71 -2.48
CA TRP A 99 -3.64 -1.36 -3.06
C TRP A 99 -4.54 -1.35 -4.28
N PHE A 100 -4.36 -2.29 -5.21
CA PHE A 100 -5.23 -2.38 -6.38
C PHE A 100 -6.69 -2.64 -5.98
N THR A 101 -6.91 -3.60 -5.09
CA THR A 101 -8.26 -3.91 -4.59
C THR A 101 -8.85 -2.75 -3.81
N PHE A 102 -8.05 -2.02 -3.02
CA PHE A 102 -8.46 -0.81 -2.31
C PHE A 102 -8.96 0.27 -3.29
N VAL A 103 -8.16 0.61 -4.30
CA VAL A 103 -8.52 1.67 -5.26
C VAL A 103 -9.80 1.32 -5.99
N ILE A 104 -9.93 0.08 -6.47
CA ILE A 104 -11.15 -0.36 -7.17
C ILE A 104 -12.35 -0.32 -6.21
N ALA A 105 -12.23 -0.86 -4.99
CA ALA A 105 -13.30 -0.83 -4.00
C ALA A 105 -13.74 0.59 -3.66
N PHE A 106 -12.78 1.49 -3.41
CA PHE A 106 -13.04 2.90 -3.11
C PHE A 106 -13.79 3.59 -4.24
N LEU A 107 -13.34 3.42 -5.49
CA LEU A 107 -14.01 4.01 -6.66
C LEU A 107 -15.41 3.45 -6.86
N LEU A 108 -15.63 2.14 -6.68
CA LEU A 108 -16.95 1.53 -6.79
C LEU A 108 -17.92 2.08 -5.72
N LEU A 109 -17.49 2.15 -4.46
CA LEU A 109 -18.30 2.68 -3.37
C LEU A 109 -18.58 4.17 -3.55
N LEU A 110 -17.57 4.96 -3.96
CA LEU A 110 -17.71 6.40 -4.16
C LEU A 110 -18.60 6.73 -5.35
N THR A 111 -18.41 6.05 -6.48
CA THR A 111 -19.25 6.20 -7.67
C THR A 111 -20.68 5.75 -7.38
N GLY A 112 -20.84 4.64 -6.67
CA GLY A 112 -22.15 4.17 -6.22
C GLY A 112 -22.85 5.22 -5.33
N ALA A 113 -22.12 5.84 -4.41
CA ALA A 113 -22.65 6.89 -3.55
C ALA A 113 -23.01 8.16 -4.32
N ALA A 114 -22.11 8.65 -5.18
CA ALA A 114 -22.33 9.86 -5.99
C ALA A 114 -23.55 9.72 -6.92
N LEU A 115 -23.71 8.55 -7.55
CA LEU A 115 -24.87 8.26 -8.39
C LEU A 115 -26.17 8.05 -7.59
N ASN A 116 -26.10 7.90 -6.26
CA ASN A 116 -27.26 7.89 -5.36
C ASN A 116 -27.49 9.23 -4.64
N ASP A 117 -26.63 10.24 -4.85
CA ASP A 117 -26.80 11.61 -4.33
C ASP A 117 -27.62 12.51 -5.26
N GLN A 118 -28.03 12.00 -6.44
CA GLN A 118 -28.84 12.77 -7.39
C GLN A 118 -30.19 13.12 -6.74
N HIS A 119 -30.22 14.24 -6.06
CA HIS A 119 -31.40 14.93 -5.57
C HIS A 119 -31.96 15.70 -6.77
N GLY A 120 -33.29 15.64 -6.95
CA GLY A 120 -33.98 16.03 -8.17
C GLY A 120 -33.56 17.35 -8.83
N GLU A 121 -33.73 17.33 -10.15
CA GLU A 121 -33.62 18.45 -11.11
C GLU A 121 -32.21 18.89 -11.50
N GLU A 122 -31.33 17.94 -11.84
CA GLU A 122 -30.15 18.27 -12.64
C GLU A 122 -30.45 18.02 -14.12
N GLY A 123 -30.66 19.12 -14.85
CA GLY A 123 -30.65 19.12 -16.31
C GLY A 123 -29.37 18.48 -16.82
N MET A 124 -29.51 17.48 -17.69
CA MET A 124 -28.44 16.58 -18.08
C MET A 124 -27.26 17.29 -18.77
N TYR A 125 -26.05 17.13 -18.23
CA TYR A 125 -24.80 17.38 -18.96
C TYR A 125 -24.37 16.18 -19.84
N PHE A 126 -24.99 14.99 -19.69
CA PHE A 126 -24.57 13.74 -20.34
C PHE A 126 -25.72 12.94 -20.97
N GLY A 127 -26.42 13.54 -21.94
CA GLY A 127 -27.29 12.82 -22.87
C GLY A 127 -28.60 12.31 -22.27
N SER A 128 -29.61 12.17 -23.12
CA SER A 128 -31.05 12.07 -22.85
C SER A 128 -31.58 10.85 -22.07
N TYR A 129 -30.78 10.25 -21.18
CA TYR A 129 -31.13 9.01 -20.48
C TYR A 129 -30.87 9.10 -18.97
N CYS A 130 -31.89 8.77 -18.16
CA CYS A 130 -31.74 8.69 -16.70
C CYS A 130 -30.76 7.57 -16.32
N TYR A 131 -29.63 7.92 -15.70
CA TYR A 131 -28.63 6.94 -15.28
C TYR A 131 -28.93 6.41 -13.87
N VAL A 132 -28.75 5.10 -13.65
CA VAL A 132 -28.91 4.45 -12.34
C VAL A 132 -27.76 3.47 -12.12
N VAL A 133 -27.29 3.37 -10.87
CA VAL A 133 -26.24 2.42 -10.47
C VAL A 133 -26.63 0.99 -10.85
N LYS A 134 -25.77 0.32 -11.61
CA LYS A 134 -25.95 -1.09 -11.96
C LYS A 134 -25.96 -1.97 -10.72
N PRO A 135 -26.77 -3.05 -10.71
CA PRO A 135 -26.69 -4.06 -9.67
C PRO A 135 -25.26 -4.58 -9.53
N GLY A 136 -24.79 -4.71 -8.29
CA GLY A 136 -23.51 -5.30 -7.95
C GLY A 136 -22.37 -4.32 -7.78
N VAL A 137 -22.56 -3.02 -8.04
CA VAL A 137 -21.48 -2.01 -7.86
C VAL A 137 -21.08 -1.90 -6.38
N PHE A 138 -22.04 -1.73 -5.48
CA PHE A 138 -21.74 -1.64 -4.05
C PHE A 138 -21.34 -3.01 -3.48
N ALA A 139 -21.97 -4.10 -3.93
CA ALA A 139 -21.57 -5.45 -3.52
C ALA A 139 -20.14 -5.80 -3.95
N GLY A 140 -19.75 -5.43 -5.16
CA GLY A 140 -18.38 -5.59 -5.67
C GLY A 140 -17.38 -4.76 -4.85
N GLY A 141 -17.73 -3.51 -4.54
CA GLY A 141 -16.96 -2.66 -3.63
C GLY A 141 -16.79 -3.28 -2.24
N ALA A 142 -17.87 -3.85 -1.66
CA ALA A 142 -17.85 -4.53 -0.38
C ALA A 142 -16.90 -5.75 -0.38
N ILE A 143 -17.00 -6.62 -1.39
CA ILE A 143 -16.16 -7.83 -1.50
C ILE A 143 -14.69 -7.45 -1.70
N LEU A 144 -14.40 -6.50 -2.59
CA LEU A 144 -13.04 -6.02 -2.83
C LEU A 144 -12.46 -5.31 -1.60
N SER A 145 -13.30 -4.63 -0.80
CA SER A 145 -12.85 -4.02 0.46
C SER A 145 -12.40 -5.08 1.48
N LEU A 146 -13.11 -6.22 1.58
CA LEU A 146 -12.69 -7.34 2.43
C LEU A 146 -11.38 -7.95 1.94
N ALA A 147 -11.24 -8.15 0.63
CA ALA A 147 -10.00 -8.65 0.04
C ALA A 147 -8.83 -7.70 0.32
N SER A 148 -9.03 -6.40 0.12
CA SER A 148 -8.04 -5.36 0.38
C SER A 148 -7.58 -5.35 1.84
N VAL A 149 -8.53 -5.31 2.78
CA VAL A 149 -8.25 -5.30 4.22
C VAL A 149 -7.56 -6.58 4.66
N THR A 150 -8.00 -7.74 4.17
CA THR A 150 -7.38 -9.04 4.50
C THR A 150 -5.94 -9.08 4.02
N LEU A 151 -5.68 -8.69 2.77
CA LEU A 151 -4.33 -8.62 2.21
C LEU A 151 -3.45 -7.59 2.92
N GLY A 152 -4.02 -6.44 3.30
CA GLY A 152 -3.32 -5.42 4.09
C GLY A 152 -2.92 -5.90 5.49
N ILE A 153 -3.78 -6.68 6.16
CA ILE A 153 -3.47 -7.32 7.44
C ILE A 153 -2.36 -8.38 7.25
N LEU A 154 -2.44 -9.21 6.22
CA LEU A 154 -1.39 -10.20 5.92
C LEU A 154 -0.04 -9.52 5.66
N TYR A 155 -0.04 -8.44 4.88
CA TYR A 155 1.13 -7.60 4.65
C TYR A 155 1.71 -7.07 5.98
N TYR A 156 0.88 -6.51 6.85
CA TYR A 156 1.32 -6.01 8.16
C TYR A 156 1.93 -7.11 9.04
N LEU A 157 1.27 -8.28 9.11
CA LEU A 157 1.73 -9.42 9.92
C LEU A 157 3.05 -10.01 9.40
N THR A 158 3.20 -10.15 8.08
CA THR A 158 4.47 -10.63 7.49
C THR A 158 5.62 -9.66 7.78
N ILE A 159 5.39 -8.36 7.69
CA ILE A 159 6.36 -7.31 8.02
C ILE A 159 6.81 -7.34 9.48
N ILE A 160 5.88 -7.63 10.41
CA ILE A 160 6.19 -7.72 11.85
C ILE A 160 6.88 -9.03 12.18
N SER A 161 6.45 -10.14 11.59
CA SER A 161 7.07 -11.45 11.81
C SER A 161 8.57 -11.39 11.48
N GLU A 162 8.93 -10.75 10.37
CA GLU A 162 10.32 -10.58 9.96
C GLU A 162 11.12 -9.70 10.94
N LYS A 163 10.48 -8.66 11.50
CA LYS A 163 11.10 -7.82 12.54
C LYS A 163 11.37 -8.62 13.82
N ASN A 164 10.43 -9.45 14.25
CA ASN A 164 10.62 -10.30 15.43
C ASN A 164 11.74 -11.32 15.23
N ARG A 165 11.86 -11.89 14.01
CA ARG A 165 12.91 -12.85 13.67
C ARG A 165 14.31 -12.24 13.74
N THR A 166 14.45 -10.99 13.28
CA THR A 166 15.73 -10.26 13.33
C THR A 166 16.11 -9.84 14.76
N GLU A 167 15.14 -9.49 15.61
CA GLU A 167 15.40 -9.19 17.03
C GLU A 167 15.75 -10.45 17.85
N ALA A 168 15.12 -11.59 17.55
CA ALA A 168 15.33 -12.86 18.27
C ALA A 168 16.71 -13.49 18.01
N TRP A 169 17.36 -13.21 16.88
CA TRP A 169 18.67 -13.78 16.55
C TRP A 169 19.88 -12.99 17.08
N GLY A 170 19.65 -12.09 18.04
CA GLY A 170 20.68 -11.22 18.59
C GLY A 170 20.96 -10.05 17.66
N GLY A 171 20.10 -9.03 17.72
CA GLY A 171 20.34 -7.77 17.03
C GLY A 171 21.64 -7.13 17.54
N SER A 172 22.73 -7.28 16.79
CA SER A 172 23.81 -6.31 16.84
C SER A 172 23.19 -4.95 16.47
N PRO A 173 23.29 -3.92 17.32
CA PRO A 173 22.98 -2.57 16.89
C PRO A 173 24.06 -2.21 15.88
N HIS A 174 23.78 -2.35 14.58
CA HIS A 174 24.61 -1.69 13.59
C HIS A 174 24.47 -0.19 13.84
N PRO A 175 25.54 0.51 14.27
CA PRO A 175 25.48 1.94 14.36
C PRO A 175 25.31 2.47 12.94
N ASN A 176 24.55 3.55 12.79
CA ASN A 176 24.52 4.37 11.59
C ASN A 176 25.95 4.64 11.12
N GLN A 177 26.43 3.88 10.13
CA GLN A 177 27.66 4.21 9.45
C GLN A 177 27.28 4.68 8.06
N GLY A 178 26.98 5.97 7.97
CA GLY A 178 27.20 6.76 6.76
C GLY A 178 28.70 6.83 6.46
N GLY A 179 29.32 5.67 6.28
CA GLY A 179 30.71 5.54 5.86
C GLY A 179 30.73 5.63 4.35
N ILE A 180 31.16 6.78 3.83
CA ILE A 180 31.65 6.89 2.46
C ILE A 180 32.65 5.74 2.26
N ALA A 181 32.45 4.91 1.24
CA ALA A 181 33.37 3.84 0.90
C ALA A 181 34.71 4.44 0.49
N MET A 182 35.62 4.62 1.45
CA MET A 182 37.01 4.93 1.16
C MET A 182 37.62 3.65 0.62
N GLY A 183 37.80 3.58 -0.70
CA GLY A 183 38.51 2.49 -1.35
C GLY A 183 39.89 2.34 -0.71
N HIS A 184 40.13 1.22 -0.04
CA HIS A 184 41.42 0.92 0.58
C HIS A 184 42.39 0.49 -0.54
N PRO A 185 43.47 1.23 -0.83
CA PRO A 185 44.45 0.78 -1.81
C PRO A 185 45.14 -0.46 -1.25
N GLN A 186 45.02 -1.58 -1.96
CA GLN A 186 45.78 -2.79 -1.67
C GLN A 186 47.22 -2.55 -2.15
N PHE A 187 48.14 -2.28 -1.23
CA PHE A 187 49.57 -2.38 -1.53
C PHE A 187 49.99 -3.84 -1.35
N PRO A 188 50.67 -4.46 -2.34
CA PRO A 188 51.14 -5.83 -2.20
C PRO A 188 52.17 -5.94 -1.06
N THR A 189 52.02 -6.99 -0.26
CA THR A 189 52.87 -7.36 0.86
C THR A 189 54.32 -7.51 0.41
N GLN A 190 55.23 -6.66 0.90
CA GLN A 190 56.68 -6.85 0.72
C GLN A 190 57.10 -8.12 1.47
N THR A 191 57.41 -9.17 0.70
CA THR A 191 58.24 -10.27 1.16
C THR A 191 59.59 -9.73 1.65
N THR A 192 59.99 -10.15 2.84
CA THR A 192 61.26 -9.85 3.49
C THR A 192 62.45 -10.17 2.59
N GLN A 193 62.91 -9.18 1.84
CA GLN A 193 64.24 -9.14 1.24
C GLN A 193 64.72 -7.70 1.41
N GLU A 194 65.76 -7.53 2.22
CA GLU A 194 66.40 -6.22 2.41
C GLU A 194 66.66 -5.57 1.04
N PRO A 195 66.28 -4.29 0.84
CA PRO A 195 66.72 -3.56 -0.33
C PRO A 195 68.24 -3.36 -0.21
N VAL A 196 69.00 -3.99 -1.11
CA VAL A 196 70.42 -3.70 -1.29
C VAL A 196 70.51 -2.26 -1.82
N PHE A 197 70.80 -1.31 -0.92
CA PHE A 197 71.14 0.05 -1.29
C PHE A 197 72.52 0.04 -1.95
N VAL A 198 72.54 0.07 -3.28
CA VAL A 198 73.75 0.32 -4.04
C VAL A 198 74.04 1.81 -3.95
N HIS A 199 75.18 2.17 -3.37
CA HIS A 199 75.62 3.56 -3.27
C HIS A 199 75.83 4.14 -4.68
N GLU A 200 75.37 5.38 -4.89
CA GLU A 200 75.30 6.08 -6.19
C GLU A 200 76.66 6.17 -6.91
N ASP A 201 77.76 6.07 -6.17
CA ASP A 201 79.13 6.07 -6.68
C ASP A 201 79.46 4.85 -7.58
N THR A 202 78.67 3.77 -7.46
CA THR A 202 78.86 2.55 -8.25
C THR A 202 78.31 2.67 -9.68
N TYR A 203 77.33 3.56 -9.90
CA TYR A 203 76.69 3.75 -11.21
C TYR A 203 77.56 4.63 -12.14
N ASN A 204 78.20 5.67 -11.60
CA ASN A 204 79.02 6.61 -12.37
C ASN A 204 80.37 6.06 -12.85
N ARG A 205 80.86 4.94 -12.29
CA ARG A 205 82.10 4.28 -12.73
C ARG A 205 81.99 3.48 -14.03
N ARG A 206 80.78 3.29 -14.58
CA ARG A 206 80.55 2.45 -15.78
C ARG A 206 80.18 3.20 -17.06
N GLN A 207 80.12 4.54 -17.05
CA GLN A 207 79.55 5.29 -18.19
C GLN A 207 80.50 6.10 -19.07
N PHE A 208 81.81 6.16 -18.83
CA PHE A 208 82.73 6.87 -19.74
C PHE A 208 84.12 6.20 -19.77
N PRO A 209 84.84 6.25 -20.91
CA PRO A 209 84.86 5.20 -21.96
C PRO A 209 86.04 4.24 -21.83
#